data_AF-A0A3C0KD98-F1
#
_entry.id   AF-A0A3C0KD98-F1
#
_cell.length_a   1.000
_cell.length_b   1.000
_cell.length_c   1.000
_cell.angle_alpha   90.00
_cell.angle_beta   90.00
_cell.angle_gamma   90.00
#
_symmetry.space_group_name_H-M   'P 1'
#
loop_
_entity.id
_entity.type
_entity.pdbx_description
1 polymer ?
#
loop_
_entity_poly.entity_id
_entity_poly.type
_entity_poly.pdbx_seq_one_letter_code
_entity_poly.pdbx_strand_id
1 'polypeptide(L)'
;MLLPIEQVPFRQPPFIDRNVQVERRADGCLLLRSSKPFEPIHETWPQMLARQARTRPDTTWLAQRRGPGRAWQRLSYGQAKAQVDAVTEALLALRQP
;
A
#
# COMPACT_ATOMS: atom_id res chain seq x y z
N MET A 1 -28.28 -5.14 -19.37
CA MET A 1 -27.82 -6.40 -19.98
C MET A 1 -26.30 -6.35 -20.05
N LEU A 2 -25.60 -7.25 -19.35
CA LEU A 2 -24.13 -7.30 -19.39
C LEU A 2 -23.69 -7.96 -20.71
N LEU A 3 -22.60 -7.48 -21.30
CA LEU A 3 -22.00 -8.10 -22.49
C LEU A 3 -21.42 -9.49 -22.12
N PRO A 4 -21.47 -10.47 -23.05
CA PRO A 4 -20.67 -11.69 -22.94
C PRO A 4 -19.17 -11.37 -22.79
N ILE A 5 -18.42 -12.18 -22.03
CA ILE A 5 -17.03 -11.87 -21.66
C ILE A 5 -16.12 -11.75 -22.89
N GLU A 6 -16.40 -12.53 -23.93
CA GLU A 6 -15.71 -12.51 -25.22
C GLU A 6 -15.92 -11.21 -26.01
N GLN A 7 -16.94 -10.42 -25.68
CA GLN A 7 -17.25 -9.13 -26.31
C GLN A 7 -16.79 -7.93 -25.48
N VAL A 8 -16.23 -8.15 -24.29
CA VAL A 8 -15.68 -7.08 -23.47
C VAL A 8 -14.37 -6.59 -24.11
N PRO A 9 -14.27 -5.33 -24.55
CA PRO A 9 -13.06 -4.83 -25.20
C PRO A 9 -11.88 -4.87 -24.22
N PHE A 10 -10.73 -5.33 -24.71
CA PHE A 10 -9.51 -5.35 -23.92
C PHE A 10 -9.05 -3.93 -23.57
N ARG A 11 -9.02 -3.60 -22.29
CA ARG A 11 -8.43 -2.34 -21.80
C ARG A 11 -6.92 -2.50 -21.74
N GLN A 12 -6.20 -1.92 -22.70
CA GLN A 12 -4.74 -1.86 -22.63
C GLN A 12 -4.31 -1.13 -21.35
N PRO A 13 -3.57 -1.78 -20.44
CA PRO A 13 -3.05 -1.09 -19.27
C PRO A 13 -1.89 -0.17 -19.70
N PRO A 14 -1.73 1.00 -19.06
CA PRO A 14 -0.63 1.91 -19.34
C PRO A 14 0.66 1.35 -18.72
N PHE A 15 1.26 0.35 -19.37
CA PHE A 15 2.55 -0.16 -18.95
C PHE A 15 3.61 0.92 -19.09
N ILE A 16 4.50 0.98 -18.10
CA ILE A 16 5.66 1.84 -18.14
C ILE A 16 6.62 1.32 -19.22
N ASP A 17 7.29 2.23 -19.94
CA ASP A 17 8.34 1.88 -20.88
C ASP A 17 9.37 0.95 -20.24
N ARG A 18 9.66 -0.15 -20.94
CA ARG A 18 10.64 -1.16 -20.54
C ARG A 18 12.05 -0.65 -20.80
N ASN A 19 12.44 0.40 -20.09
CA ASN A 19 13.78 0.97 -20.16
C ASN A 19 14.66 0.33 -19.08
N VAL A 20 15.40 -0.70 -19.48
CA VAL A 20 16.31 -1.46 -18.62
C VAL A 20 17.71 -1.48 -19.21
N GLN A 21 18.71 -1.21 -18.38
CA GLN A 21 20.12 -1.47 -18.69
C GLN A 21 20.41 -2.95 -18.49
N VAL A 22 21.12 -3.56 -19.45
CA VAL A 22 21.49 -4.97 -19.42
C VAL A 22 23.01 -5.07 -19.43
N GLU A 23 23.58 -5.59 -18.36
CA GLU A 23 24.99 -5.96 -18.27
C GLU A 23 25.11 -7.48 -18.45
N ARG A 24 25.90 -7.91 -19.43
CA ARG A 24 26.22 -9.33 -19.65
C ARG A 24 27.58 -9.61 -19.04
N ARG A 25 27.63 -10.51 -18.06
CA ARG A 25 28.87 -10.87 -17.35
C ARG A 25 29.53 -12.09 -17.97
N ALA A 26 30.84 -12.23 -17.73
CA ALA A 26 31.65 -13.31 -18.28
C ALA A 26 31.28 -14.70 -17.73
N ASP A 27 30.65 -14.74 -16.56
CA ASP A 27 30.10 -15.96 -15.92
C ASP A 27 28.73 -16.39 -16.51
N GLY A 28 28.21 -15.65 -17.49
CA GLY A 28 26.91 -15.90 -18.12
C GLY A 28 25.73 -15.22 -17.43
N CYS A 29 25.94 -14.49 -16.32
CA CYS A 29 24.87 -13.75 -15.66
C CYS A 29 24.43 -12.51 -16.46
N LEU A 30 23.14 -12.18 -16.36
CA LEU A 30 22.56 -10.93 -16.84
C LEU A 30 22.15 -10.06 -15.64
N LEU A 31 22.77 -8.88 -15.50
CA LEU A 31 22.31 -7.89 -14.53
C LEU A 31 21.35 -6.93 -15.23
N LEU A 32 20.12 -6.88 -14.73
CA LEU A 32 19.09 -5.96 -15.22
C LEU A 32 18.93 -4.81 -14.23
N ARG A 33 19.05 -3.57 -14.70
CA ARG A 33 18.82 -2.36 -13.89
C ARG A 33 17.75 -1.50 -14.55
N SER A 34 16.75 -1.07 -13.78
CA SER A 34 15.81 -0.04 -14.25
C SER A 34 16.59 1.24 -14.54
N SER A 35 16.43 1.80 -15.74
CA SER A 35 17.07 3.07 -16.11
C SER A 35 16.34 4.28 -15.53
N LYS A 36 15.20 4.08 -14.87
CA LYS A 36 14.42 5.17 -14.30
C LYS A 36 15.08 5.70 -13.03
N PRO A 37 15.29 7.03 -12.91
CA PRO A 37 15.77 7.61 -11.66
C PRO A 37 14.75 7.33 -10.55
N PHE A 38 15.25 7.19 -9.32
CA PHE A 38 14.39 7.15 -8.15
C PHE A 38 13.67 8.50 -8.01
N GLU A 39 12.36 8.44 -7.88
CA GLU A 39 11.59 9.60 -7.45
C GLU A 39 11.90 9.94 -5.98
N PRO A 40 11.64 11.19 -5.54
CA PRO A 40 11.74 11.55 -4.14
C PRO A 40 10.98 10.56 -3.25
N ILE A 41 11.50 10.34 -2.05
CA ILE A 41 10.83 9.50 -1.05
C ILE A 41 9.47 10.14 -0.75
N HIS A 42 8.41 9.47 -1.19
CA HIS A 42 7.04 9.86 -0.92
C HIS A 42 6.70 9.62 0.55
N GLU A 43 5.67 10.31 1.02
CA GLU A 43 5.13 10.09 2.36
C GLU A 43 4.78 8.60 2.58
N THR A 44 5.24 8.04 3.70
CA THR A 44 4.93 6.65 4.06
C THR A 44 3.52 6.53 4.64
N TRP A 45 2.92 5.34 4.58
CA TRP A 45 1.59 5.11 5.17
C TRP A 45 1.47 5.51 6.65
N PRO A 46 2.46 5.21 7.53
CA PRO A 46 2.42 5.69 8.91
C PRO A 46 2.45 7.21 9.03
N GLN A 47 3.23 7.90 8.19
CA GLN A 47 3.28 9.37 8.17
C GLN A 47 1.92 9.95 7.76
N MET A 48 1.30 9.37 6.72
CA MET A 48 -0.03 9.76 6.27
C MET A 48 -1.08 9.56 7.38
N LEU A 49 -1.06 8.40 8.06
CA LEU A 49 -1.97 8.10 9.18
C LEU A 49 -1.79 9.12 10.31
N ALA A 50 -0.54 9.42 10.69
CA ALA A 50 -0.24 10.41 11.72
C ALA A 50 -0.74 11.81 11.33
N ARG A 51 -0.59 12.21 10.07
CA ARG A 51 -1.10 13.50 9.58
C ARG A 51 -2.62 13.54 9.63
N GLN A 52 -3.32 12.53 9.10
CA GLN A 52 -4.78 12.50 9.06
C GLN A 52 -5.39 12.39 10.47
N ALA A 53 -4.75 11.68 11.39
CA ALA A 53 -5.18 11.62 12.79
C ALA A 53 -5.14 13.00 13.48
N ARG A 54 -4.19 13.87 13.11
CA ARG A 54 -4.14 15.25 13.61
C ARG A 54 -5.15 16.17 12.93
N THR A 55 -5.32 16.06 11.61
CA THR A 55 -6.12 17.02 10.84
C THR A 55 -7.59 16.65 10.74
N ARG A 56 -7.92 15.35 10.79
CA ARG A 56 -9.28 14.81 10.60
C ARG A 56 -9.51 13.57 11.50
N PRO A 57 -9.38 13.70 12.83
CA PRO A 57 -9.40 12.58 13.76
C PRO A 57 -10.68 11.73 13.69
N ASP A 58 -11.83 12.35 13.44
CA ASP A 58 -13.14 11.69 13.46
C ASP A 58 -13.52 11.06 12.11
N THR A 59 -12.73 11.29 11.07
CA THR A 59 -13.00 10.71 9.74
C THR A 59 -12.72 9.20 9.77
N THR A 60 -13.64 8.40 9.24
CA THR A 60 -13.46 6.94 9.10
C THR A 60 -12.24 6.64 8.24
N TRP A 61 -11.26 5.92 8.80
CA TRP A 61 -10.10 5.40 8.08
C TRP A 61 -10.37 4.03 7.48
N LEU A 62 -10.90 3.11 8.29
CA LEU A 62 -11.25 1.76 7.88
C LEU A 62 -12.69 1.43 8.28
N ALA A 63 -13.36 0.66 7.42
CA ALA A 63 -14.67 0.08 7.72
C ALA A 63 -14.66 -1.39 7.33
N GLN A 64 -14.96 -2.27 8.27
CA GLN A 64 -15.02 -3.71 8.04
C GLN A 64 -16.39 -4.24 8.49
N ARG A 65 -17.00 -5.11 7.67
CA ARG A 65 -18.18 -5.85 8.11
C ARG A 65 -17.75 -6.95 9.08
N ARG A 66 -18.36 -7.03 10.26
CA ARG A 66 -18.08 -8.05 11.27
C ARG A 66 -19.36 -8.71 11.82
N GLY A 67 -19.18 -9.87 12.43
CA GLY A 67 -20.23 -10.66 13.07
C GLY A 67 -21.22 -11.32 12.11
N PRO A 68 -22.12 -12.18 12.62
CA PRO A 68 -23.11 -12.90 11.81
C PRO A 68 -24.02 -11.97 11.00
N GLY A 69 -24.42 -10.84 11.60
CA GLY A 69 -25.25 -9.81 10.94
C GLY A 69 -24.49 -8.90 9.96
N ARG A 70 -23.19 -9.12 9.74
CA ARG A 70 -22.34 -8.35 8.80
C ARG A 70 -22.42 -6.83 9.00
N ALA A 71 -22.56 -6.38 10.25
CA ALA A 71 -22.65 -4.97 10.61
C ALA A 71 -21.32 -4.25 10.33
N TRP A 72 -21.39 -2.99 9.90
CA TRP A 72 -20.21 -2.16 9.66
C TRP A 72 -19.59 -1.71 10.98
N GLN A 73 -18.39 -2.20 11.28
CA GLN A 73 -17.52 -1.61 12.28
C GLN A 73 -16.63 -0.58 11.59
N ARG A 74 -16.64 0.66 12.10
CA ARG A 74 -15.82 1.76 11.60
C ARG A 74 -14.71 2.06 12.60
N LEU A 75 -13.58 2.51 12.07
CA LEU A 75 -12.41 2.95 12.82
C LEU A 75 -12.00 4.31 12.27
N SER A 76 -12.02 5.35 13.10
CA SER A 76 -11.58 6.69 12.69
C SER A 76 -10.06 6.79 12.63
N TYR A 77 -9.53 7.81 11.96
CA TYR A 77 -8.08 8.07 11.93
C TYR A 77 -7.48 8.24 13.33
N GLY A 78 -8.17 8.95 14.22
CA GLY A 78 -7.72 9.14 15.61
C GLY A 78 -7.66 7.82 16.39
N GLN A 79 -8.73 7.02 16.30
CA GLN A 79 -8.79 5.70 16.94
C GLN A 79 -7.72 4.75 16.39
N ALA A 80 -7.53 4.76 15.07
CA ALA A 80 -6.53 3.96 14.40
C ALA A 80 -5.11 4.30 14.84
N LYS A 81 -4.77 5.59 14.90
CA LYS A 81 -3.44 6.05 15.34
C LYS A 81 -3.14 5.59 16.76
N ALA A 82 -4.11 5.73 17.66
CA ALA A 82 -3.96 5.26 19.05
C ALA A 82 -3.70 3.74 19.13
N GLN A 83 -4.43 2.94 18.35
CA GLN A 83 -4.21 1.48 18.30
C GLN A 83 -2.86 1.11 17.69
N VAL A 84 -2.47 1.76 16.60
CA VAL A 84 -1.18 1.53 15.94
C VAL A 84 -0.04 1.86 16.91
N ASP A 85 -0.09 3.02 17.57
CA ASP A 85 0.93 3.42 18.54
C ASP A 85 1.04 2.43 19.69
N ALA A 86 -0.09 1.96 20.24
CA ALA A 86 -0.08 0.99 21.32
C ALA A 86 0.59 -0.34 20.91
N VAL A 87 0.31 -0.82 19.69
CA VAL A 87 0.94 -2.03 19.14
C VAL A 87 2.42 -1.79 18.86
N THR A 88 2.79 -0.63 18.30
CA THR A 88 4.19 -0.26 18.07
C THR A 88 4.98 -0.27 19.38
N GLU A 89 4.47 0.37 20.43
CA GLU A 89 5.12 0.38 21.74
C GLU A 89 5.24 -1.03 22.33
N ALA A 90 4.20 -1.86 22.21
CA ALA A 90 4.26 -3.24 22.66
C ALA A 90 5.34 -4.04 21.93
N LEU A 91 5.46 -3.88 20.61
CA LEU A 91 6.48 -4.56 19.79
C LEU A 91 7.90 -4.08 20.15
N LEU A 92 8.10 -2.77 20.34
CA LEU A 92 9.39 -2.23 20.79
C LEU A 92 9.79 -2.77 22.17
N ALA A 93 8.81 -2.92 23.07
CA ALA A 93 9.04 -3.47 24.40
C ALA A 93 9.45 -4.96 24.39
N LEU A 94 9.11 -5.73 23.36
CA LEU A 94 9.49 -7.14 23.26
C LEU A 94 11.00 -7.37 23.10
N ARG A 95 11.78 -6.35 22.70
CA ARG A 95 13.25 -6.39 22.53
C ARG A 95 13.74 -7.65 21.79
N GLN A 96 12.97 -8.12 20.82
CA GLN A 96 13.37 -9.20 19.91
C GLN A 96 14.31 -8.60 18.84
N PRO A 97 15.35 -9.33 18.41
CA PRO A 97 16.25 -8.88 17.34
C PRO A 97 15.55 -8.68 16.00
#